data_AF-A0A1F2X4Z7-F1
#
_entry.id   AF-A0A1F2X4Z7-F1
#
_cell.length_a   1.000
_cell.length_b   1.000
_cell.length_c   1.000
_cell.angle_alpha   90.00
_cell.angle_beta   90.00
_cell.angle_gamma   90.00
#
_symmetry.space_group_name_H-M   'P 1'
#
loop_
_entity.id
_entity.type
_entity.pdbx_description
1 polymer ?
#
loop_
_entity_poly.entity_id
_entity_poly.type
_entity_poly.pdbx_seq_one_letter_code
_entity_poly.pdbx_strand_id
1 'polypeptide(L)'
;MRLGKGVVLPILMQALAVAAQPPARSPGGGVRVVFVEPDGETARGELPLYRGVTDPSRLAELSGFLENDAARWALDLYARARGITVARGGTSAQPAEYFIAVVPGGNDAAVGFRLRTMKGIESRPRVAFALLGPEEWRFSNTLLHETGHVALSMLAGDREVPKREIAAIPHTVAALSDRGTAFDEGFAISLETLIAHLSAAPDVRRKYRHEQFLFGQAAKIRAEYYRPSVDLLTFAQTYARYGDVRDNAFAFGPAFTGPDYLRAQMEKARDFASLRDANQLLQSEGFHATFFFSLLVRGDEVPSEATVQARQNAAMTVLAETFATTPFTPESPLLLQFLETYKNRYPAEWGEVLDVFLDISHGVFVDPEAGSLWRAHYLAALALDLGHLDRGRIDAARERWRLKVTADPSVLYSRLGPQLRCEVAGRTVTLVALESARPLSLDVNTAEEGVIRLVPGISDAEVATWQAHRVHRPFSNFDDFRKRSGLTERTLAELCIPR
;
A
#
# COMPACT_ATOMS: atom_id res chain seq x y z
N MET A 1 -46.49 12.49 -66.49
CA MET A 1 -46.67 11.46 -67.53
C MET A 1 -45.45 10.54 -67.48
N ARG A 2 -45.69 9.24 -67.23
CA ARG A 2 -44.76 8.08 -67.23
C ARG A 2 -43.66 7.99 -66.16
N LEU A 3 -43.89 7.02 -65.27
CA LEU A 3 -43.01 6.41 -64.28
C LEU A 3 -41.93 5.51 -64.93
N GLY A 4 -40.73 5.54 -64.35
CA GLY A 4 -39.64 4.59 -64.57
C GLY A 4 -39.41 3.69 -63.35
N LYS A 5 -39.73 2.42 -63.54
CA LYS A 5 -39.40 1.18 -62.82
C LYS A 5 -38.32 1.24 -61.71
N GLY A 6 -38.71 0.83 -60.51
CA GLY A 6 -37.83 0.37 -59.42
C GLY A 6 -38.19 -1.06 -59.02
N VAL A 7 -37.18 -1.91 -58.95
CA VAL A 7 -37.22 -3.36 -58.65
C VAL A 7 -37.67 -3.60 -57.19
N VAL A 8 -38.60 -4.52 -56.99
CA VAL A 8 -39.04 -5.01 -55.67
C VAL A 8 -38.35 -6.35 -55.39
N LEU A 9 -37.56 -6.42 -54.33
CA LEU A 9 -37.04 -7.65 -53.73
C LEU A 9 -37.91 -7.99 -52.48
N PRO A 10 -38.40 -9.22 -52.29
CA PRO A 10 -39.20 -9.56 -51.12
C PRO A 10 -38.31 -9.76 -49.89
N ILE A 11 -38.58 -8.98 -48.83
CA ILE A 11 -38.01 -9.17 -47.50
C ILE A 11 -38.72 -10.37 -46.85
N LEU A 12 -37.95 -11.42 -46.57
CA LEU A 12 -38.36 -12.58 -45.77
C LEU A 12 -38.47 -12.14 -44.30
N MET A 13 -39.69 -12.11 -43.74
CA MET A 13 -39.90 -11.99 -42.30
C MET A 13 -39.54 -13.32 -41.63
N GLN A 14 -38.44 -13.36 -40.86
CA GLN A 14 -38.24 -14.35 -39.82
C GLN A 14 -38.58 -13.73 -38.46
N ALA A 15 -39.62 -14.26 -37.83
CA ALA A 15 -39.96 -13.99 -36.44
C ALA A 15 -38.90 -14.63 -35.53
N LEU A 16 -38.04 -13.81 -34.93
CA LEU A 16 -37.19 -14.22 -33.81
C LEU A 16 -37.98 -14.07 -32.52
N ALA A 17 -38.25 -15.21 -31.88
CA ALA A 17 -38.71 -15.26 -30.52
C ALA A 17 -37.69 -14.57 -29.61
N VAL A 18 -38.10 -13.45 -29.00
CA VAL A 18 -37.34 -12.78 -27.96
C VAL A 18 -37.37 -13.67 -26.72
N ALA A 19 -36.35 -14.50 -26.55
CA ALA A 19 -36.06 -15.09 -25.26
C ALA A 19 -35.80 -13.94 -24.28
N ALA A 20 -36.61 -13.83 -23.23
CA ALA A 20 -36.41 -12.85 -22.17
C ALA A 20 -34.98 -13.00 -21.62
N GLN A 21 -34.15 -11.97 -21.86
CA GLN A 21 -32.86 -11.88 -21.22
C GLN A 21 -33.09 -11.91 -19.70
N PRO A 22 -32.37 -12.75 -18.94
CA PRO A 22 -32.38 -12.63 -17.49
C PRO A 22 -31.92 -11.22 -17.12
N PRO A 23 -32.46 -10.61 -16.06
CA PRO A 23 -32.08 -9.26 -15.66
C PRO A 23 -30.57 -9.20 -15.45
N ALA A 24 -29.95 -8.13 -15.97
CA ALA A 24 -28.54 -7.84 -15.77
C ALA A 24 -28.22 -7.91 -14.28
N ARG A 25 -27.21 -8.72 -13.90
CA ARG A 25 -26.66 -8.73 -12.54
C ARG A 25 -26.24 -7.30 -12.19
N SER A 26 -26.73 -6.79 -11.07
CA SER A 26 -26.23 -5.54 -10.48
C SER A 26 -24.70 -5.63 -10.34
N PRO A 27 -23.94 -4.62 -10.80
CA PRO A 27 -22.49 -4.63 -10.69
C PRO A 27 -22.10 -4.40 -9.21
N GLY A 28 -21.44 -5.39 -8.62
CA GLY A 28 -21.13 -5.46 -7.18
C GLY A 28 -21.66 -6.77 -6.61
N GLY A 29 -20.77 -7.68 -6.22
CA GLY A 29 -21.01 -9.11 -5.95
C GLY A 29 -21.99 -9.50 -4.84
N GLY A 30 -23.22 -8.96 -4.83
CA GLY A 30 -24.27 -9.33 -3.87
C GLY A 30 -24.01 -8.92 -2.42
N VAL A 31 -23.00 -8.09 -2.15
CA VAL A 31 -22.71 -7.57 -0.81
C VAL A 31 -23.73 -6.50 -0.46
N ARG A 32 -24.42 -6.69 0.67
CA ARG A 32 -25.33 -5.70 1.22
C ARG A 32 -24.53 -4.72 2.06
N VAL A 33 -24.48 -3.45 1.66
CA VAL A 33 -23.88 -2.39 2.48
C VAL A 33 -24.88 -1.92 3.53
N VAL A 34 -24.41 -1.71 4.76
CA VAL A 34 -25.18 -1.13 5.86
C VAL A 34 -24.45 0.11 6.36
N PHE A 35 -25.04 1.27 6.11
CA PHE A 35 -24.54 2.53 6.65
C PHE A 35 -24.98 2.70 8.10
N VAL A 36 -24.02 3.03 8.95
CA VAL A 36 -24.26 3.32 10.36
C VAL A 36 -23.67 4.68 10.73
N GLU A 37 -24.22 5.30 11.78
CA GLU A 37 -23.75 6.58 12.29
C GLU A 37 -23.64 6.53 13.82
N PRO A 38 -22.77 7.36 14.45
CA PRO A 38 -22.60 7.36 15.90
C PRO A 38 -23.93 7.55 16.63
N ASP A 39 -24.12 6.79 17.69
CA ASP A 39 -25.34 6.80 18.51
C ASP A 39 -25.03 7.24 19.94
N GLY A 40 -24.67 8.52 20.06
CA GLY A 40 -24.28 9.16 21.31
C GLY A 40 -22.80 8.95 21.67
N GLU A 41 -22.45 9.32 22.90
CA GLU A 41 -21.09 9.19 23.41
C GLU A 41 -20.78 7.74 23.79
N THR A 42 -19.58 7.28 23.46
CA THR A 42 -19.10 5.95 23.85
C THR A 42 -18.42 6.04 25.22
N ALA A 43 -18.89 5.26 26.19
CA ALA A 43 -18.26 5.20 27.51
C ALA A 43 -16.83 4.66 27.42
N ARG A 44 -15.94 5.16 28.28
CA ARG A 44 -14.52 4.78 28.29
C ARG A 44 -14.36 3.27 28.48
N GLY A 45 -13.63 2.62 27.56
CA GLY A 45 -13.36 1.18 27.60
C GLY A 45 -14.45 0.32 26.94
N GLU A 46 -15.52 0.91 26.43
CA GLU A 46 -16.51 0.22 25.62
C GLU A 46 -16.22 0.35 24.12
N LEU A 47 -16.70 -0.62 23.34
CA LEU A 47 -16.71 -0.53 21.88
C LEU A 47 -17.61 0.62 21.42
N PRO A 48 -17.30 1.27 20.27
CA PRO A 48 -18.11 2.36 19.75
C PRO A 48 -19.54 1.93 19.48
N LEU A 49 -20.51 2.78 19.83
CA LEU A 49 -21.94 2.52 19.61
C LEU A 49 -22.44 3.25 18.36
N TYR A 50 -23.04 2.51 17.46
CA TYR A 50 -23.64 3.02 16.23
C TYR A 50 -25.12 2.66 16.13
N ARG A 51 -25.85 3.41 15.30
CA ARG A 51 -27.21 3.09 14.83
C ARG A 51 -27.24 3.07 13.31
N GLY A 52 -28.13 2.29 12.73
CA GLY A 52 -28.35 2.32 11.29
C GLY A 52 -28.84 3.68 10.82
N VAL A 53 -28.36 4.14 9.67
CA VAL A 53 -28.94 5.31 8.99
C VAL A 53 -30.34 4.90 8.50
N THR A 54 -31.39 5.58 8.98
CA THR A 54 -32.79 5.24 8.66
C THR A 54 -33.48 6.25 7.75
N ASP A 55 -32.92 7.44 7.57
CA ASP A 55 -33.47 8.45 6.67
C ASP A 55 -33.34 7.98 5.20
N PRO A 56 -34.44 7.79 4.46
CA PRO A 56 -34.39 7.29 3.09
C PRO A 56 -33.60 8.18 2.14
N SER A 57 -33.67 9.51 2.32
CA SER A 57 -32.97 10.47 1.46
C SER A 57 -31.45 10.35 1.62
N ARG A 58 -30.98 10.32 2.87
CA ARG A 58 -29.55 10.12 3.17
C ARG A 58 -29.05 8.74 2.78
N LEU A 59 -29.86 7.69 2.92
CA LEU A 59 -29.50 6.36 2.43
C LEU A 59 -29.34 6.34 0.92
N ALA A 60 -30.24 7.00 0.18
CA ALA A 60 -30.15 7.10 -1.28
C ALA A 60 -28.90 7.86 -1.71
N GLU A 61 -28.56 8.96 -1.03
CA GLU A 61 -27.34 9.74 -1.25
C GLU A 61 -26.07 8.89 -1.03
N LEU A 62 -25.93 8.28 0.16
CA LEU A 62 -24.77 7.44 0.48
C LEU A 62 -24.64 6.23 -0.45
N SER A 63 -25.77 5.65 -0.87
CA SER A 63 -25.78 4.57 -1.85
C SER A 63 -25.31 5.05 -3.23
N GLY A 64 -25.71 6.26 -3.64
CA GLY A 64 -25.22 6.90 -4.87
C GLY A 64 -23.70 7.12 -4.85
N PHE A 65 -23.11 7.42 -3.69
CA PHE A 65 -21.65 7.54 -3.58
C PHE A 65 -20.90 6.23 -3.86
N LEU A 66 -21.56 5.07 -3.81
CA LEU A 66 -20.97 3.79 -4.18
C LEU A 66 -20.98 3.52 -5.70
N GLU A 67 -21.57 4.39 -6.51
CA GLU A 67 -21.66 4.25 -7.97
C GLU A 67 -20.34 4.65 -8.67
N ASN A 68 -19.23 4.01 -8.28
CA ASN A 68 -17.92 4.25 -8.85
C ASN A 68 -17.04 2.97 -8.87
N ASP A 69 -15.98 2.98 -9.68
CA ASP A 69 -15.11 1.80 -9.87
C ASP A 69 -14.40 1.36 -8.58
N ALA A 70 -13.96 2.31 -7.74
CA ALA A 70 -13.28 2.00 -6.48
C ALA A 70 -14.22 1.31 -5.49
N ALA A 71 -15.45 1.81 -5.36
CA ALA A 71 -16.49 1.19 -4.53
C ALA A 71 -16.88 -0.20 -5.06
N ARG A 72 -17.04 -0.39 -6.38
CA ARG A 72 -17.29 -1.72 -6.96
C ARG A 72 -16.19 -2.71 -6.56
N TRP A 73 -14.93 -2.30 -6.66
CA TRP A 73 -13.79 -3.15 -6.31
C TRP A 73 -13.68 -3.41 -4.82
N ALA A 74 -14.00 -2.41 -3.98
CA ALA A 74 -14.05 -2.56 -2.54
C ALA A 74 -15.07 -3.63 -2.11
N LEU A 75 -16.27 -3.60 -2.70
CA LEU A 75 -17.30 -4.60 -2.41
C LEU A 75 -16.89 -6.01 -2.87
N ASP A 76 -16.24 -6.12 -4.03
CA ASP A 76 -15.70 -7.40 -4.52
C ASP A 76 -14.57 -7.94 -3.62
N LEU A 77 -13.66 -7.06 -3.17
CA LEU A 77 -12.59 -7.38 -2.23
C LEU A 77 -13.15 -7.88 -0.89
N TYR A 78 -14.13 -7.16 -0.33
CA TYR A 78 -14.83 -7.57 0.89
C TYR A 78 -15.47 -8.95 0.74
N ALA A 79 -16.19 -9.18 -0.37
CA ALA A 79 -16.85 -10.45 -0.64
C ALA A 79 -15.86 -11.62 -0.68
N ARG A 80 -14.71 -11.43 -1.32
CA ARG A 80 -13.63 -12.43 -1.44
C ARG A 80 -12.96 -12.70 -0.10
N ALA A 81 -12.60 -11.66 0.64
CA ALA A 81 -11.99 -11.79 1.96
C ALA A 81 -12.89 -12.59 2.89
N ARG A 82 -14.17 -12.21 2.95
CA ARG A 82 -15.19 -12.93 3.69
C ARG A 82 -15.32 -14.38 3.23
N GLY A 83 -15.38 -14.62 1.92
CA GLY A 83 -15.48 -15.97 1.35
C GLY A 83 -14.34 -16.89 1.80
N ILE A 84 -13.10 -16.38 1.78
CA ILE A 84 -11.90 -17.08 2.27
C ILE A 84 -12.00 -17.35 3.77
N THR A 85 -12.34 -16.33 4.57
CA THR A 85 -12.48 -16.47 6.03
C THR A 85 -13.57 -17.48 6.40
N VAL A 86 -14.72 -17.47 5.71
CA VAL A 86 -15.81 -18.43 5.87
C VAL A 86 -15.36 -19.85 5.55
N ALA A 87 -14.67 -20.04 4.41
CA ALA A 87 -14.16 -21.36 4.01
C ALA A 87 -13.14 -21.93 5.01
N ARG A 88 -12.46 -21.06 5.77
CA ARG A 88 -11.52 -21.44 6.83
C ARG A 88 -12.18 -21.63 8.21
N GLY A 89 -13.52 -21.59 8.30
CA GLY A 89 -14.26 -21.79 9.54
C GLY A 89 -14.42 -20.54 10.41
N GLY A 90 -14.05 -19.35 9.92
CA GLY A 90 -14.21 -18.06 10.61
C GLY A 90 -15.62 -17.48 10.58
N THR A 91 -16.65 -18.26 10.21
CA THR A 91 -18.02 -17.79 9.94
C THR A 91 -18.69 -17.00 11.07
N SER A 92 -18.25 -17.20 12.31
CA SER A 92 -18.89 -16.58 13.48
C SER A 92 -18.54 -15.10 13.69
N ALA A 93 -17.53 -14.56 12.99
CA ALA A 93 -17.03 -13.21 13.26
C ALA A 93 -17.51 -12.17 12.24
N GLN A 94 -17.54 -12.47 10.94
CA GLN A 94 -17.81 -11.48 9.89
C GLN A 94 -19.18 -11.67 9.18
N PRO A 95 -20.10 -10.69 9.24
CA PRO A 95 -21.42 -10.76 8.64
C PRO A 95 -21.40 -10.70 7.10
N ALA A 96 -22.50 -11.10 6.47
CA ALA A 96 -22.69 -10.94 5.03
C ALA A 96 -22.80 -9.47 4.63
N GLU A 97 -23.32 -8.64 5.53
CA GLU A 97 -23.34 -7.20 5.39
C GLU A 97 -21.96 -6.59 5.54
N TYR A 98 -21.64 -5.59 4.71
CA TYR A 98 -20.49 -4.73 4.91
C TYR A 98 -20.93 -3.44 5.61
N PHE A 99 -20.40 -3.22 6.81
CA PHE A 99 -20.70 -2.03 7.59
C PHE A 99 -19.76 -0.89 7.20
N ILE A 100 -20.34 0.28 6.94
CA ILE A 100 -19.62 1.54 6.75
C ILE A 100 -20.17 2.53 7.76
N ALA A 101 -19.35 2.95 8.71
CA ALA A 101 -19.72 3.99 9.65
C ALA A 101 -19.39 5.36 9.06
N VAL A 102 -20.39 6.22 8.95
CA VAL A 102 -20.25 7.58 8.47
C VAL A 102 -20.00 8.51 9.64
N VAL A 103 -18.76 8.95 9.80
CA VAL A 103 -18.28 9.74 10.95
C VAL A 103 -17.50 10.96 10.47
N PRO A 104 -17.67 12.15 11.07
CA PRO A 104 -16.86 13.31 10.72
C PRO A 104 -15.37 13.00 10.80
N GLY A 105 -14.63 13.31 9.73
CA GLY A 105 -13.19 13.04 9.65
C GLY A 105 -12.80 11.58 9.40
N GLY A 106 -13.75 10.65 9.25
CA GLY A 106 -13.47 9.22 9.06
C GLY A 106 -12.57 8.93 7.85
N ASN A 107 -11.53 8.15 8.09
CA ASN A 107 -10.48 7.78 7.14
C ASN A 107 -9.68 6.57 7.64
N ASP A 108 -10.37 5.58 8.20
CA ASP A 108 -9.74 4.46 8.90
C ASP A 108 -10.58 3.19 8.78
N ALA A 109 -10.02 2.05 9.16
CA ALA A 109 -10.71 0.80 9.37
C ALA A 109 -10.64 0.39 10.83
N ALA A 110 -11.67 -0.27 11.32
CA ALA A 110 -11.73 -0.69 12.72
C ALA A 110 -12.32 -2.09 12.86
N VAL A 111 -12.02 -2.73 13.99
CA VAL A 111 -12.59 -4.01 14.39
C VAL A 111 -13.36 -3.81 15.69
N GLY A 112 -14.61 -4.25 15.70
CA GLY A 112 -15.41 -4.26 16.91
C GLY A 112 -16.29 -3.02 17.09
N PHE A 113 -17.60 -3.23 17.19
CA PHE A 113 -18.54 -2.16 17.53
C PHE A 113 -19.79 -2.70 18.23
N ARG A 114 -20.66 -1.80 18.68
CA ARG A 114 -22.01 -2.10 19.15
C ARG A 114 -23.02 -1.46 18.20
N LEU A 115 -24.12 -2.15 17.95
CA LEU A 115 -25.18 -1.69 17.04
C LEU A 115 -26.50 -1.59 17.79
N ARG A 116 -27.10 -0.41 17.83
CA ARG A 116 -28.49 -0.26 18.25
C ARG A 116 -29.42 -0.78 17.15
N THR A 117 -30.21 -1.78 17.51
CA THR A 117 -31.28 -2.34 16.68
C THR A 117 -32.64 -2.16 17.37
N MET A 118 -33.73 -2.47 16.67
CA MET A 118 -35.07 -2.46 17.24
C MET A 118 -35.22 -3.44 18.43
N LYS A 119 -34.34 -4.44 18.54
CA LYS A 119 -34.36 -5.47 19.59
C LYS A 119 -33.46 -5.12 20.78
N GLY A 120 -32.68 -4.04 20.71
CA GLY A 120 -31.72 -3.65 21.74
C GLY A 120 -30.33 -3.38 21.15
N ILE A 121 -29.30 -3.43 21.99
CA ILE A 121 -27.92 -3.22 21.58
C ILE A 121 -27.25 -4.58 21.32
N GLU A 122 -26.77 -4.79 20.11
CA GLU A 122 -26.01 -5.98 19.72
C GLU A 122 -24.52 -5.69 19.76
N SER A 123 -23.74 -6.50 20.48
CA SER A 123 -22.27 -6.39 20.49
C SER A 123 -21.65 -7.20 19.37
N ARG A 124 -20.71 -6.60 18.64
CA ARG A 124 -20.05 -7.15 17.45
C ARG A 124 -18.53 -6.97 17.56
N PRO A 125 -17.85 -7.63 18.52
CA PRO A 125 -16.47 -7.32 18.91
C PRO A 125 -15.40 -7.73 17.89
N ARG A 126 -15.76 -8.49 16.85
CA ARG A 126 -14.83 -9.02 15.83
C ARG A 126 -15.21 -8.63 14.41
N VAL A 127 -16.20 -7.76 14.25
CA VAL A 127 -16.61 -7.31 12.92
C VAL A 127 -15.67 -6.21 12.46
N ALA A 128 -14.94 -6.44 11.38
CA ALA A 128 -14.17 -5.42 10.69
C ALA A 128 -15.10 -4.55 9.83
N PHE A 129 -14.90 -3.22 9.86
CA PHE A 129 -15.73 -2.23 9.18
C PHE A 129 -14.92 -0.98 8.81
N ALA A 130 -15.42 -0.19 7.85
CA ALA A 130 -14.78 1.06 7.44
C ALA A 130 -15.39 2.27 8.18
N LEU A 131 -14.55 3.25 8.50
CA LEU A 131 -14.89 4.56 9.03
C LEU A 131 -14.67 5.60 7.94
N LEU A 132 -15.73 6.22 7.43
CA LEU A 132 -15.63 7.22 6.36
C LEU A 132 -16.28 8.55 6.74
N GLY A 133 -15.65 9.63 6.29
CA GLY A 133 -16.26 10.95 6.25
C GLY A 133 -17.56 10.97 5.42
N PRO A 134 -18.48 11.91 5.70
CA PRO A 134 -19.75 12.01 4.98
C PRO A 134 -19.60 12.51 3.53
N GLU A 135 -18.40 12.91 3.11
CA GLU A 135 -18.18 13.51 1.80
C GLU A 135 -18.08 12.45 0.68
N GLU A 136 -18.71 12.70 -0.47
CA GLU A 136 -18.70 11.80 -1.66
C GLU A 136 -17.28 11.34 -2.04
N TRP A 137 -16.30 12.24 -2.02
CA TRP A 137 -14.93 11.94 -2.43
C TRP A 137 -14.24 10.89 -1.54
N ARG A 138 -14.73 10.65 -0.32
CA ARG A 138 -14.24 9.57 0.56
C ARG A 138 -14.60 8.20 0.00
N PHE A 139 -15.73 8.07 -0.68
CA PHE A 139 -16.18 6.81 -1.27
C PHE A 139 -15.43 6.45 -2.55
N SER A 140 -14.92 7.44 -3.29
CA SER A 140 -14.13 7.24 -4.50
C SER A 140 -12.63 7.17 -4.26
N ASN A 141 -12.09 7.78 -3.19
CA ASN A 141 -10.64 7.81 -2.92
C ASN A 141 -10.20 7.04 -1.67
N THR A 142 -11.07 6.86 -0.67
CA THR A 142 -10.67 6.31 0.65
C THR A 142 -11.28 4.94 0.90
N LEU A 143 -12.53 4.70 0.50
CA LEU A 143 -13.24 3.44 0.76
C LEU A 143 -12.44 2.19 0.36
N LEU A 144 -11.82 2.17 -0.82
CA LEU A 144 -11.08 0.99 -1.27
C LEU A 144 -9.84 0.73 -0.41
N HIS A 145 -9.14 1.80 0.00
CA HIS A 145 -8.00 1.73 0.91
C HIS A 145 -8.43 1.12 2.26
N GLU A 146 -9.46 1.69 2.89
CA GLU A 146 -9.97 1.15 4.18
C GLU A 146 -10.50 -0.28 4.05
N THR A 147 -11.09 -0.60 2.90
CA THR A 147 -11.55 -1.97 2.63
C THR A 147 -10.37 -2.94 2.50
N GLY A 148 -9.18 -2.47 2.11
CA GLY A 148 -7.92 -3.20 2.18
C GLY A 148 -7.58 -3.63 3.60
N HIS A 149 -7.62 -2.70 4.57
CA HIS A 149 -7.40 -2.99 5.99
C HIS A 149 -8.47 -3.90 6.58
N VAL A 150 -9.74 -3.68 6.22
CA VAL A 150 -10.86 -4.57 6.58
C VAL A 150 -10.59 -5.99 6.08
N ALA A 151 -10.18 -6.14 4.81
CA ALA A 151 -9.85 -7.44 4.24
C ALA A 151 -8.66 -8.10 4.94
N LEU A 152 -7.57 -7.37 5.21
CA LEU A 152 -6.43 -7.91 5.96
C LEU A 152 -6.83 -8.40 7.35
N SER A 153 -7.64 -7.62 8.07
CA SER A 153 -8.16 -8.00 9.39
C SER A 153 -8.95 -9.32 9.33
N MET A 154 -9.85 -9.48 8.34
CA MET A 154 -10.58 -10.73 8.14
C MET A 154 -9.66 -11.92 7.83
N LEU A 155 -8.67 -11.73 6.96
CA LEU A 155 -7.74 -12.78 6.55
C LEU A 155 -6.80 -13.16 7.70
N ALA A 156 -6.48 -12.21 8.60
CA ALA A 156 -5.69 -12.44 9.80
C ALA A 156 -6.47 -13.10 10.95
N GLY A 157 -7.76 -13.40 10.75
CA GLY A 157 -8.63 -13.98 11.79
C GLY A 157 -9.05 -12.94 12.82
N ASP A 158 -9.43 -11.76 12.35
CA ASP A 158 -9.88 -10.59 13.12
C ASP A 158 -8.81 -10.04 14.07
N ARG A 159 -7.54 -10.24 13.71
CA ARG A 159 -6.37 -9.67 14.40
C ARG A 159 -5.80 -8.53 13.56
N GLU A 160 -5.34 -7.50 14.24
CA GLU A 160 -4.59 -6.41 13.60
C GLU A 160 -3.15 -6.85 13.30
N VAL A 161 -2.61 -6.37 12.18
CA VAL A 161 -1.19 -6.54 11.85
C VAL A 161 -0.36 -5.89 12.97
N PRO A 162 0.60 -6.59 13.61
CA PRO A 162 1.35 -6.04 14.73
C PRO A 162 2.26 -4.90 14.29
N LYS A 163 2.15 -3.74 14.94
CA LYS A 163 2.92 -2.52 14.62
C LYS A 163 3.94 -2.21 15.72
N ARG A 164 5.03 -1.50 15.37
CA ARG A 164 6.10 -1.06 16.31
C ARG A 164 6.18 0.45 16.48
N GLU A 165 5.41 1.21 15.69
CA GLU A 165 5.32 2.68 15.77
C GLU A 165 6.69 3.36 15.68
N ILE A 166 7.40 3.11 14.58
CA ILE A 166 8.75 3.66 14.34
C ILE A 166 8.69 5.08 13.78
N ALA A 167 7.71 5.41 12.93
CA ALA A 167 7.60 6.72 12.31
C ALA A 167 6.95 7.76 13.23
N ALA A 168 7.48 8.99 13.21
CA ALA A 168 6.93 10.15 13.92
C ALA A 168 5.77 10.85 13.19
N ILE A 169 5.46 10.42 11.96
CA ILE A 169 4.32 10.90 11.16
C ILE A 169 3.31 9.77 10.97
N PRO A 170 2.03 10.08 10.72
CA PRO A 170 1.10 9.10 10.19
C PRO A 170 1.56 8.56 8.81
N HIS A 171 0.92 7.51 8.33
CA HIS A 171 1.38 6.68 7.20
C HIS A 171 1.40 7.44 5.87
N THR A 172 2.50 7.36 5.13
CA THR A 172 2.65 7.97 3.80
C THR A 172 3.44 7.03 2.89
N VAL A 173 3.12 7.02 1.59
CA VAL A 173 3.74 6.08 0.65
C VAL A 173 5.27 6.22 0.56
N ALA A 174 5.80 7.41 0.82
CA ALA A 174 7.22 7.71 0.83
C ALA A 174 7.97 7.25 2.09
N ALA A 175 7.25 7.17 3.22
CA ALA A 175 7.85 7.01 4.53
C ALA A 175 8.47 5.62 4.73
N LEU A 176 9.46 5.59 5.63
CA LEU A 176 9.91 4.38 6.29
C LEU A 176 9.23 4.29 7.65
N SER A 177 8.34 3.33 7.81
CA SER A 177 7.61 3.06 9.04
C SER A 177 8.17 1.80 9.72
N ASP A 178 7.33 1.00 10.38
CA ASP A 178 7.71 -0.34 10.83
C ASP A 178 7.20 -1.40 9.85
N ARG A 179 7.75 -2.62 9.91
CA ARG A 179 7.42 -3.70 8.98
C ARG A 179 5.93 -4.03 8.92
N GLY A 180 5.25 -4.03 10.06
CA GLY A 180 3.82 -4.33 10.12
C GLY A 180 3.00 -3.24 9.47
N THR A 181 3.28 -1.99 9.82
CA THR A 181 2.69 -0.81 9.19
C THR A 181 2.94 -0.77 7.68
N ALA A 182 4.20 -0.94 7.24
CA ALA A 182 4.59 -0.92 5.84
C ALA A 182 3.83 -1.95 5.00
N PHE A 183 3.62 -3.14 5.57
CA PHE A 183 2.88 -4.21 4.93
C PHE A 183 1.37 -3.91 4.82
N ASP A 184 0.76 -3.48 5.93
CA ASP A 184 -0.67 -3.16 6.04
C ASP A 184 -1.08 -2.03 5.08
N GLU A 185 -0.38 -0.89 5.19
CA GLU A 185 -0.57 0.29 4.35
C GLU A 185 -0.20 0.01 2.89
N GLY A 186 0.92 -0.69 2.65
CA GLY A 186 1.34 -1.03 1.29
C GLY A 186 0.31 -1.88 0.55
N PHE A 187 -0.31 -2.85 1.22
CA PHE A 187 -1.41 -3.62 0.63
C PHE A 187 -2.59 -2.72 0.27
N ALA A 188 -3.04 -1.86 1.19
CA ALA A 188 -4.16 -0.95 0.94
C ALA A 188 -3.87 0.06 -0.19
N ILE A 189 -2.68 0.66 -0.21
CA ILE A 189 -2.22 1.59 -1.25
C ILE A 189 -2.17 0.90 -2.62
N SER A 190 -1.75 -0.35 -2.70
CA SER A 190 -1.68 -1.08 -3.98
C SER A 190 -3.03 -1.15 -4.70
N LEU A 191 -4.14 -1.13 -3.96
CA LEU A 191 -5.49 -1.17 -4.50
C LEU A 191 -5.88 0.18 -5.14
N GLU A 192 -5.43 1.30 -4.55
CA GLU A 192 -5.60 2.62 -5.16
C GLU A 192 -4.82 2.71 -6.48
N THR A 193 -3.57 2.23 -6.48
CA THR A 193 -2.74 2.15 -7.69
C THR A 193 -3.42 1.30 -8.76
N LEU A 194 -4.00 0.15 -8.36
CA LEU A 194 -4.70 -0.77 -9.24
C LEU A 194 -5.90 -0.10 -9.92
N ILE A 195 -6.75 0.61 -9.17
CA ILE A 195 -7.91 1.30 -9.75
C ILE A 195 -7.49 2.44 -10.66
N ALA A 196 -6.49 3.22 -10.29
CA ALA A 196 -5.94 4.24 -11.18
C ALA A 196 -5.40 3.63 -12.50
N HIS A 197 -4.86 2.41 -12.44
CA HIS A 197 -4.33 1.66 -13.58
C HIS A 197 -5.40 0.97 -14.46
N LEU A 198 -6.52 0.51 -13.90
CA LEU A 198 -7.54 -0.26 -14.63
C LEU A 198 -8.77 0.56 -15.03
N SER A 199 -9.17 1.54 -14.22
CA SER A 199 -10.42 2.28 -14.43
C SER A 199 -10.45 3.01 -15.77
N ALA A 200 -11.59 2.92 -16.44
CA ALA A 200 -11.91 3.68 -17.64
C ALA A 200 -12.70 4.96 -17.34
N ALA A 201 -13.01 5.24 -16.07
CA ALA A 201 -13.79 6.40 -15.67
C ALA A 201 -13.07 7.69 -16.11
N PRO A 202 -13.73 8.63 -16.82
CA PRO A 202 -13.07 9.81 -17.38
C PRO A 202 -12.38 10.68 -16.35
N ASP A 203 -12.92 10.77 -15.14
CA ASP A 203 -12.35 11.52 -14.03
C ASP A 203 -11.08 10.86 -13.47
N VAL A 204 -11.07 9.54 -13.32
CA VAL A 204 -9.88 8.76 -12.91
C VAL A 204 -8.79 8.86 -13.98
N ARG A 205 -9.14 8.70 -15.26
CA ARG A 205 -8.21 8.87 -16.38
C ARG A 205 -7.61 10.27 -16.44
N ARG A 206 -8.44 11.30 -16.27
CA ARG A 206 -7.99 12.70 -16.19
C ARG A 206 -7.05 12.91 -15.00
N LYS A 207 -7.43 12.42 -13.82
CA LYS A 207 -6.69 12.62 -12.57
C LYS A 207 -5.33 11.94 -12.58
N TYR A 208 -5.26 10.66 -12.95
CA TYR A 208 -4.05 9.85 -12.78
C TYR A 208 -3.24 9.65 -14.07
N ARG A 209 -3.87 9.69 -15.25
CA ARG A 209 -3.21 9.38 -16.53
C ARG A 209 -2.98 10.60 -17.42
N HIS A 210 -3.45 11.78 -17.00
CA HIS A 210 -3.25 13.05 -17.72
C HIS A 210 -3.71 13.02 -19.19
N GLU A 211 -4.75 12.25 -19.50
CA GLU A 211 -5.35 12.25 -20.85
C GLU A 211 -5.84 13.64 -21.28
N GLN A 212 -6.07 14.53 -20.31
CA GLN A 212 -6.32 15.94 -20.55
C GLN A 212 -5.21 16.76 -19.87
N PHE A 213 -4.42 17.46 -20.67
CA PHE A 213 -3.37 18.37 -20.19
C PHE A 213 -3.99 19.76 -20.01
N LEU A 214 -4.40 20.09 -18.77
CA LEU A 214 -5.23 21.27 -18.50
C LEU A 214 -4.37 22.45 -18.00
N PHE A 215 -3.70 23.13 -18.93
CA PHE A 215 -3.17 24.49 -18.73
C PHE A 215 -4.11 25.52 -19.41
N GLY A 216 -4.50 26.61 -18.72
CA GLY A 216 -5.39 27.67 -19.24
C GLY A 216 -6.65 28.04 -18.42
N GLN A 217 -7.23 29.22 -18.70
CA GLN A 217 -8.33 29.84 -17.93
C GLN A 217 -9.60 28.99 -17.78
N ALA A 218 -9.87 28.04 -18.70
CA ALA A 218 -11.11 27.29 -18.73
C ALA A 218 -11.29 26.27 -17.57
N ALA A 219 -10.21 25.88 -16.88
CA ALA A 219 -10.23 24.75 -15.94
C ALA A 219 -10.09 25.12 -14.45
N LYS A 220 -10.18 26.41 -14.06
CA LYS A 220 -10.00 26.86 -12.65
C LYS A 220 -8.79 26.18 -11.98
N ILE A 221 -7.65 26.18 -12.68
CA ILE A 221 -6.46 25.35 -12.48
C ILE A 221 -5.70 25.73 -11.20
N ARG A 222 -6.22 25.35 -10.05
CA ARG A 222 -5.39 25.24 -8.84
C ARG A 222 -4.70 23.88 -8.80
N ALA A 223 -5.38 22.81 -9.22
CA ALA A 223 -4.88 21.44 -9.05
C ALA A 223 -3.57 21.14 -9.81
N GLU A 224 -3.42 21.53 -11.08
CA GLU A 224 -2.18 21.24 -11.85
C GLU A 224 -1.01 22.18 -11.49
N TYR A 225 -1.27 23.46 -11.21
CA TYR A 225 -0.21 24.41 -10.82
C TYR A 225 0.38 24.07 -9.44
N TYR A 226 -0.48 23.76 -8.47
CA TYR A 226 -0.05 23.37 -7.12
C TYR A 226 0.25 21.87 -7.03
N ARG A 227 0.30 21.14 -8.13
CA ARG A 227 0.34 19.67 -8.10
C ARG A 227 1.45 19.07 -7.21
N PRO A 228 2.70 19.57 -7.20
CA PRO A 228 3.72 19.08 -6.28
C PRO A 228 3.33 19.23 -4.80
N SER A 229 2.62 20.31 -4.45
CA SER A 229 2.15 20.55 -3.07
C SER A 229 0.79 19.93 -2.78
N VAL A 230 -0.13 19.85 -3.74
CA VAL A 230 -1.45 19.19 -3.60
C VAL A 230 -1.27 17.74 -3.18
N ASP A 231 -0.27 17.05 -3.74
CA ASP A 231 0.04 15.68 -3.34
C ASP A 231 0.38 15.58 -1.85
N LEU A 232 1.23 16.49 -1.36
CA LEU A 232 1.60 16.61 0.06
C LEU A 232 0.42 17.04 0.95
N LEU A 233 -0.50 17.85 0.43
CA LEU A 233 -1.69 18.31 1.16
C LEU A 233 -2.74 17.22 1.39
N THR A 234 -2.73 16.15 0.59
CA THR A 234 -3.66 15.03 0.78
C THR A 234 -3.22 14.07 1.87
N PHE A 235 -1.98 14.18 2.37
CA PHE A 235 -1.28 13.24 3.25
C PHE A 235 -1.12 11.81 2.67
N ALA A 236 -2.17 11.29 2.04
CA ALA A 236 -2.20 10.09 1.21
C ALA A 236 -1.24 10.17 0.01
N GLN A 237 -0.84 11.35 -0.47
CA GLN A 237 0.04 11.48 -1.64
C GLN A 237 -0.53 10.77 -2.86
N THR A 238 -1.80 11.06 -3.17
CA THR A 238 -2.61 10.38 -4.17
C THR A 238 -1.93 10.21 -5.54
N TYR A 239 -1.12 11.16 -5.99
CA TYR A 239 -0.39 11.04 -7.26
C TYR A 239 0.84 10.14 -7.15
N ALA A 240 1.61 10.28 -6.07
CA ALA A 240 2.74 9.38 -5.78
C ALA A 240 2.27 7.93 -5.58
N ARG A 241 1.13 7.72 -4.91
CA ARG A 241 0.47 6.39 -4.79
C ARG A 241 0.15 5.75 -6.13
N TYR A 242 0.01 6.52 -7.22
CA TYR A 242 -0.16 5.97 -8.56
C TYR A 242 1.16 5.87 -9.32
N GLY A 243 1.75 7.01 -9.69
CA GLY A 243 2.89 7.05 -10.60
C GLY A 243 4.13 6.40 -9.99
N ASP A 244 4.47 6.83 -8.77
CA ASP A 244 5.72 6.44 -8.12
C ASP A 244 5.66 4.98 -7.62
N VAL A 245 4.47 4.47 -7.25
CA VAL A 245 4.25 3.05 -6.94
C VAL A 245 4.38 2.20 -8.20
N ARG A 246 3.70 2.57 -9.29
CA ARG A 246 3.76 1.85 -10.56
C ARG A 246 5.18 1.79 -11.11
N ASP A 247 5.93 2.87 -10.97
CA ASP A 247 7.27 3.03 -11.54
C ASP A 247 8.39 2.58 -10.58
N ASN A 248 8.03 1.91 -9.45
CA ASN A 248 8.96 1.39 -8.44
C ASN A 248 9.92 2.44 -7.85
N ALA A 249 9.48 3.70 -7.74
CA ALA A 249 10.33 4.78 -7.28
C ALA A 249 10.72 4.63 -5.79
N PHE A 250 9.92 3.92 -4.99
CA PHE A 250 10.16 3.70 -3.55
C PHE A 250 11.19 2.62 -3.24
N ALA A 251 11.75 1.95 -4.26
CA ALA A 251 12.97 1.17 -4.12
C ALA A 251 14.21 2.04 -3.88
N PHE A 252 14.11 3.34 -4.18
CA PHE A 252 15.20 4.31 -4.08
C PHE A 252 15.01 5.23 -2.87
N GLY A 253 16.13 5.72 -2.33
CA GLY A 253 16.15 6.66 -1.21
C GLY A 253 15.66 8.05 -1.62
N PRO A 254 15.36 8.93 -0.64
CA PRO A 254 14.97 10.31 -0.91
C PRO A 254 16.12 11.08 -1.56
N ALA A 255 15.79 11.95 -2.52
CA ALA A 255 16.78 12.86 -3.11
C ALA A 255 17.26 13.92 -2.10
N PHE A 256 16.45 14.21 -1.08
CA PHE A 256 16.79 15.14 -0.03
C PHE A 256 17.61 14.46 1.07
N THR A 257 18.82 14.95 1.29
CA THR A 257 19.75 14.44 2.30
C THR A 257 20.01 15.44 3.44
N GLY A 258 19.35 16.60 3.47
CA GLY A 258 19.54 17.60 4.53
C GLY A 258 18.80 17.25 5.84
N PRO A 259 19.03 18.00 6.94
CA PRO A 259 18.43 17.73 8.25
C PRO A 259 16.97 18.22 8.33
N ASP A 260 16.04 17.49 7.73
CA ASP A 260 14.59 17.75 7.83
C ASP A 260 13.80 16.44 7.73
N TYR A 261 13.07 16.11 8.80
CA TYR A 261 12.32 14.86 8.90
C TYR A 261 11.18 14.78 7.89
N LEU A 262 10.39 15.85 7.77
CA LEU A 262 9.22 15.85 6.90
C LEU A 262 9.66 15.78 5.44
N ARG A 263 10.74 16.46 5.07
CA ARG A 263 11.27 16.36 3.70
C ARG A 263 11.82 14.97 3.40
N ALA A 264 12.58 14.38 4.32
CA ALA A 264 13.13 13.04 4.15
C ALA A 264 12.05 11.94 4.07
N GLN A 265 10.91 12.13 4.74
CA GLN A 265 9.85 11.11 4.85
C GLN A 265 8.66 11.35 3.92
N MET A 266 8.40 12.60 3.49
CA MET A 266 7.22 12.96 2.68
C MET A 266 7.55 13.41 1.26
N GLU A 267 8.74 13.95 0.97
CA GLU A 267 9.01 14.36 -0.42
C GLU A 267 9.01 13.13 -1.33
N LYS A 268 8.45 13.29 -2.53
CA LYS A 268 8.41 12.24 -3.55
C LYS A 268 9.69 12.15 -4.38
N ALA A 269 10.56 13.16 -4.32
CA ALA A 269 11.80 13.15 -5.09
C ALA A 269 12.72 12.01 -4.62
N ARG A 270 13.25 11.23 -5.57
CA ARG A 270 14.10 10.06 -5.32
C ARG A 270 15.47 10.24 -5.95
N ASP A 271 16.49 9.75 -5.27
CA ASP A 271 17.81 9.57 -5.86
C ASP A 271 17.91 8.17 -6.45
N PHE A 272 17.75 8.07 -7.77
CA PHE A 272 17.86 6.81 -8.50
C PHE A 272 19.28 6.20 -8.49
N ALA A 273 20.29 6.93 -7.98
CA ALA A 273 21.62 6.40 -7.70
C ALA A 273 21.77 5.78 -6.30
N SER A 274 20.73 5.85 -5.46
CA SER A 274 20.72 5.38 -4.08
C SER A 274 19.60 4.39 -3.86
N LEU A 275 19.91 3.10 -3.98
CA LEU A 275 18.97 2.02 -3.73
C LEU A 275 18.82 1.77 -2.23
N ARG A 276 17.57 1.62 -1.75
CA ARG A 276 17.28 1.23 -0.37
C ARG A 276 17.74 -0.21 -0.12
N ASP A 277 18.25 -0.47 1.08
CA ASP A 277 18.62 -1.83 1.49
C ASP A 277 17.41 -2.69 1.85
N ALA A 278 17.62 -3.98 2.09
CA ALA A 278 16.56 -4.94 2.38
C ALA A 278 15.69 -4.56 3.60
N ASN A 279 16.26 -3.96 4.65
CA ASN A 279 15.46 -3.53 5.81
C ASN A 279 14.65 -2.29 5.47
N GLN A 280 15.24 -1.34 4.75
CA GLN A 280 14.53 -0.13 4.29
C GLN A 280 13.36 -0.50 3.36
N LEU A 281 13.54 -1.44 2.44
CA LEU A 281 12.45 -1.90 1.57
C LEU A 281 11.31 -2.54 2.38
N LEU A 282 11.63 -3.39 3.37
CA LEU A 282 10.61 -3.99 4.25
C LEU A 282 9.96 -3.00 5.24
N GLN A 283 10.46 -1.77 5.35
CA GLN A 283 9.81 -0.70 6.11
C GLN A 283 9.18 0.36 5.21
N SER A 284 9.23 0.18 3.89
CA SER A 284 8.62 1.11 2.94
C SER A 284 7.20 0.67 2.59
N GLU A 285 6.24 1.53 2.91
CA GLU A 285 4.84 1.39 2.48
C GLU A 285 4.75 1.34 0.95
N GLY A 286 5.43 2.25 0.26
CA GLY A 286 5.49 2.30 -1.20
C GLY A 286 6.10 1.06 -1.85
N PHE A 287 7.12 0.43 -1.26
CA PHE A 287 7.69 -0.82 -1.80
C PHE A 287 6.68 -1.98 -1.74
N HIS A 288 5.99 -2.14 -0.61
CA HIS A 288 4.93 -3.14 -0.48
C HIS A 288 3.78 -2.87 -1.46
N ALA A 289 3.40 -1.60 -1.63
CA ALA A 289 2.41 -1.21 -2.62
C ALA A 289 2.84 -1.59 -4.04
N THR A 290 4.10 -1.33 -4.41
CA THR A 290 4.65 -1.70 -5.71
C THR A 290 4.65 -3.21 -5.89
N PHE A 291 5.01 -3.98 -4.86
CA PHE A 291 4.97 -5.43 -4.92
C PHE A 291 3.56 -5.96 -5.17
N PHE A 292 2.58 -5.59 -4.34
CA PHE A 292 1.22 -6.12 -4.50
C PHE A 292 0.57 -5.65 -5.80
N PHE A 293 0.81 -4.40 -6.21
CA PHE A 293 0.36 -3.91 -7.51
C PHE A 293 0.96 -4.74 -8.66
N SER A 294 2.29 -4.85 -8.71
CA SER A 294 3.01 -5.59 -9.76
C SER A 294 2.63 -7.06 -9.78
N LEU A 295 2.42 -7.68 -8.62
CA LEU A 295 1.94 -9.07 -8.51
C LEU A 295 0.62 -9.27 -9.27
N LEU A 296 -0.30 -8.31 -9.18
CA LEU A 296 -1.61 -8.38 -9.84
C LEU A 296 -1.52 -8.06 -11.33
N VAL A 297 -0.70 -7.09 -11.72
CA VAL A 297 -0.63 -6.61 -13.12
C VAL A 297 0.47 -7.24 -13.97
N ARG A 298 1.31 -8.12 -13.41
CA ARG A 298 2.46 -8.74 -14.09
C ARG A 298 2.14 -9.36 -15.46
N GLY A 299 3.14 -9.38 -16.33
CA GLY A 299 3.06 -9.90 -17.70
C GLY A 299 3.39 -8.81 -18.72
N ASP A 300 3.46 -9.20 -19.99
CA ASP A 300 3.90 -8.32 -21.08
C ASP A 300 2.78 -7.40 -21.60
N GLU A 301 1.53 -7.67 -21.22
CA GLU A 301 0.35 -6.92 -21.63
C GLU A 301 -0.48 -6.51 -20.42
N VAL A 302 -1.32 -5.48 -20.58
CA VAL A 302 -2.29 -5.08 -19.56
C VAL A 302 -3.26 -6.25 -19.35
N PRO A 303 -3.31 -6.86 -18.16
CA PRO A 303 -4.16 -8.03 -17.94
C PRO A 303 -5.63 -7.66 -17.96
N SER A 304 -6.47 -8.63 -18.34
CA SER A 304 -7.92 -8.50 -18.20
C SER A 304 -8.32 -8.40 -16.73
N GLU A 305 -9.46 -7.77 -16.45
CA GLU A 305 -10.03 -7.68 -15.09
C GLU A 305 -10.18 -9.07 -14.46
N ALA A 306 -10.59 -10.09 -15.23
CA ALA A 306 -10.70 -11.46 -14.76
C ALA A 306 -9.34 -12.04 -14.31
N THR A 307 -8.26 -11.72 -15.02
CA THR A 307 -6.90 -12.16 -14.67
C THR A 307 -6.43 -11.49 -13.38
N VAL A 308 -6.66 -10.18 -13.25
CA VAL A 308 -6.36 -9.43 -12.02
C VAL A 308 -7.12 -10.01 -10.83
N GLN A 309 -8.42 -10.27 -10.99
CA GLN A 309 -9.26 -10.86 -9.95
C GLN A 309 -8.80 -12.27 -9.55
N ALA A 310 -8.35 -13.09 -10.51
CA ALA A 310 -7.80 -14.42 -10.23
C ALA A 310 -6.50 -14.33 -9.40
N ARG A 311 -5.60 -13.42 -9.78
CA ARG A 311 -4.35 -13.17 -9.04
C ARG A 311 -4.61 -12.58 -7.66
N GLN A 312 -5.62 -11.70 -7.53
CA GLN A 312 -6.03 -11.14 -6.24
C GLN A 312 -6.59 -12.23 -5.32
N ASN A 313 -7.40 -13.15 -5.83
CA ASN A 313 -7.84 -14.32 -5.07
C ASN A 313 -6.66 -15.18 -4.58
N ALA A 314 -5.68 -15.44 -5.44
CA ALA A 314 -4.49 -16.19 -5.07
C ALA A 314 -3.72 -15.46 -3.96
N ALA A 315 -3.46 -14.16 -4.12
CA ALA A 315 -2.79 -13.34 -3.12
C ALA A 315 -3.53 -13.34 -1.77
N MET A 316 -4.83 -13.10 -1.75
CA MET A 316 -5.63 -13.10 -0.51
C MET A 316 -5.67 -14.48 0.16
N THR A 317 -5.71 -15.56 -0.63
CA THR A 317 -5.66 -16.92 -0.08
C THR A 317 -4.31 -17.20 0.57
N VAL A 318 -3.21 -16.76 -0.07
CA VAL A 318 -1.86 -16.86 0.48
C VAL A 318 -1.71 -16.00 1.73
N LEU A 319 -2.27 -14.80 1.77
CA LEU A 319 -2.29 -13.94 2.97
C LEU A 319 -2.97 -14.64 4.14
N ALA A 320 -4.18 -15.18 3.94
CA ALA A 320 -4.89 -15.93 4.98
C ALA A 320 -4.12 -17.16 5.47
N GLU A 321 -3.39 -17.84 4.58
CA GLU A 321 -2.53 -18.97 4.96
C GLU A 321 -1.30 -18.50 5.74
N THR A 322 -0.61 -17.47 5.26
CA THR A 322 0.57 -16.87 5.89
C THR A 322 0.26 -16.45 7.33
N PHE A 323 -0.85 -15.72 7.54
CA PHE A 323 -1.25 -15.27 8.87
C PHE A 323 -1.65 -16.39 9.82
N ALA A 324 -2.07 -17.53 9.29
CA ALA A 324 -2.46 -18.69 10.10
C ALA A 324 -1.28 -19.60 10.47
N THR A 325 -0.20 -19.61 9.68
CA THR A 325 0.89 -20.58 9.81
C THR A 325 2.22 -19.97 10.29
N THR A 326 2.37 -18.64 10.24
CA THR A 326 3.65 -17.98 10.55
C THR A 326 3.57 -17.11 11.81
N PRO A 327 4.71 -16.84 12.47
CA PRO A 327 4.76 -15.91 13.59
C PRO A 327 4.22 -14.54 13.17
N PHE A 328 3.20 -14.08 13.89
CA PHE A 328 2.54 -12.79 13.66
C PHE A 328 3.01 -11.81 14.74
N THR A 329 4.21 -11.27 14.57
CA THR A 329 4.89 -10.40 15.54
C THR A 329 5.35 -9.11 14.87
N PRO A 330 5.63 -8.03 15.61
CA PRO A 330 6.11 -6.78 15.02
C PRO A 330 7.41 -6.92 14.21
N GLU A 331 8.24 -7.93 14.49
CA GLU A 331 9.50 -8.17 13.78
C GLU A 331 9.34 -9.00 12.51
N SER A 332 8.17 -9.61 12.29
CA SER A 332 7.93 -10.55 11.21
C SER A 332 8.11 -9.88 9.84
N PRO A 333 8.95 -10.42 8.94
CA PRO A 333 9.06 -9.95 7.56
C PRO A 333 7.89 -10.53 6.75
N LEU A 334 6.68 -10.05 7.00
CA LEU A 334 5.42 -10.61 6.48
C LEU A 334 5.43 -10.80 4.95
N LEU A 335 6.07 -9.90 4.20
CA LEU A 335 6.21 -10.02 2.76
C LEU A 335 7.05 -11.25 2.33
N LEU A 336 8.15 -11.55 3.03
CA LEU A 336 8.94 -12.74 2.72
C LEU A 336 8.21 -14.03 3.11
N GLN A 337 7.50 -14.01 4.23
CA GLN A 337 6.62 -15.12 4.66
C GLN A 337 5.47 -15.35 3.67
N PHE A 338 4.93 -14.27 3.09
CA PHE A 338 3.97 -14.33 2.01
C PHE A 338 4.56 -15.02 0.77
N LEU A 339 5.79 -14.66 0.36
CA LEU A 339 6.45 -15.29 -0.80
C LEU A 339 6.68 -16.80 -0.60
N GLU A 340 7.11 -17.22 0.59
CA GLU A 340 7.27 -18.64 0.92
C GLU A 340 5.94 -19.39 0.84
N THR A 341 4.89 -18.81 1.42
CA THR A 341 3.54 -19.38 1.38
C THR A 341 3.02 -19.43 -0.06
N TYR A 342 3.29 -18.39 -0.87
CA TYR A 342 2.92 -18.33 -2.27
C TYR A 342 3.61 -19.46 -3.08
N LYS A 343 4.93 -19.63 -2.90
CA LYS A 343 5.70 -20.70 -3.54
C LYS A 343 5.10 -22.08 -3.24
N ASN A 344 4.74 -22.33 -1.98
CA ASN A 344 4.19 -23.61 -1.56
C ASN A 344 2.80 -23.87 -2.14
N ARG A 345 1.97 -22.84 -2.23
CA ARG A 345 0.58 -22.97 -2.68
C ARG A 345 0.40 -22.94 -4.20
N TYR A 346 1.19 -22.11 -4.88
CA TYR A 346 1.13 -21.88 -6.32
C TYR A 346 2.51 -22.07 -6.97
N PRO A 347 3.11 -23.28 -6.90
CA PRO A 347 4.47 -23.53 -7.40
C PRO A 347 4.62 -23.27 -8.89
N ALA A 348 3.54 -23.41 -9.67
CA ALA A 348 3.53 -23.11 -11.10
C ALA A 348 3.68 -21.61 -11.42
N GLU A 349 3.23 -20.73 -10.52
CA GLU A 349 3.31 -19.27 -10.67
C GLU A 349 4.55 -18.68 -10.00
N TRP A 350 5.26 -19.48 -9.19
CA TRP A 350 6.37 -19.01 -8.35
C TRP A 350 7.46 -18.28 -9.15
N GLY A 351 7.81 -18.76 -10.34
CA GLY A 351 8.84 -18.14 -11.17
C GLY A 351 8.54 -16.67 -11.47
N GLU A 352 7.32 -16.37 -11.91
CA GLU A 352 6.89 -15.00 -12.24
C GLU A 352 6.81 -14.10 -10.99
N VAL A 353 6.33 -14.65 -9.87
CA VAL A 353 6.23 -13.90 -8.61
C VAL A 353 7.60 -13.57 -8.05
N LEU A 354 8.54 -14.51 -8.16
CA LEU A 354 9.93 -14.30 -7.78
C LEU A 354 10.58 -13.23 -8.67
N ASP A 355 10.32 -13.24 -9.98
CA ASP A 355 10.83 -12.22 -10.90
C ASP A 355 10.33 -10.83 -10.51
N VAL A 356 9.02 -10.68 -10.26
CA VAL A 356 8.44 -9.43 -9.78
C VAL A 356 9.19 -8.94 -8.53
N PHE A 357 9.37 -9.80 -7.53
CA PHE A 357 10.05 -9.41 -6.29
C PHE A 357 11.52 -9.03 -6.51
N LEU A 358 12.27 -9.83 -7.28
CA LEU A 358 13.70 -9.58 -7.52
C LEU A 358 13.94 -8.35 -8.38
N ASP A 359 13.09 -8.09 -9.37
CA ASP A 359 13.21 -6.94 -10.25
C ASP A 359 12.89 -5.65 -9.51
N ILE A 360 11.80 -5.60 -8.73
CA ILE A 360 11.45 -4.36 -8.00
C ILE A 360 12.39 -4.12 -6.81
N SER A 361 12.93 -5.17 -6.18
CA SER A 361 13.93 -5.03 -5.12
C SER A 361 15.34 -4.85 -5.64
N HIS A 362 15.55 -4.94 -6.96
CA HIS A 362 16.84 -4.81 -7.59
C HIS A 362 17.92 -5.75 -7.01
N GLY A 363 17.51 -6.88 -6.41
CA GLY A 363 18.41 -7.90 -5.85
C GLY A 363 19.00 -7.64 -4.47
N VAL A 364 18.60 -6.56 -3.76
CA VAL A 364 19.24 -6.16 -2.48
C VAL A 364 19.04 -7.16 -1.33
N PHE A 365 18.06 -8.05 -1.45
CA PHE A 365 17.85 -9.16 -0.51
C PHE A 365 18.86 -10.30 -0.69
N VAL A 366 19.52 -10.37 -1.85
CA VAL A 366 20.31 -11.54 -2.28
C VAL A 366 21.80 -11.25 -2.35
N ASP A 367 22.15 -10.02 -2.74
CA ASP A 367 23.52 -9.63 -3.11
C ASP A 367 23.92 -8.30 -2.47
N PRO A 368 24.99 -8.25 -1.64
CA PRO A 368 25.50 -7.01 -1.07
C PRO A 368 25.88 -5.96 -2.12
N GLU A 369 26.26 -6.38 -3.33
CA GLU A 369 26.74 -5.50 -4.40
C GLU A 369 25.62 -5.05 -5.35
N ALA A 370 24.37 -5.45 -5.10
CA ALA A 370 23.24 -5.03 -5.92
C ALA A 370 23.14 -3.50 -6.02
N GLY A 371 23.21 -2.79 -4.89
CA GLY A 371 23.13 -1.33 -4.86
C GLY A 371 24.26 -0.64 -5.64
N SER A 372 25.50 -1.13 -5.52
CA SER A 372 26.65 -0.57 -6.24
C SER A 372 26.55 -0.80 -7.76
N LEU A 373 26.04 -1.97 -8.17
CA LEU A 373 25.79 -2.31 -9.57
C LEU A 373 24.76 -1.37 -10.22
N TRP A 374 23.60 -1.17 -9.59
CA TRP A 374 22.55 -0.29 -10.11
C TRP A 374 22.95 1.18 -10.09
N ARG A 375 23.69 1.62 -9.05
CA ARG A 375 24.27 2.96 -8.99
C ARG A 375 25.20 3.23 -10.17
N ALA A 376 26.13 2.32 -10.45
CA ALA A 376 27.08 2.48 -11.55
C ALA A 376 26.35 2.59 -12.90
N HIS A 377 25.35 1.75 -13.12
CA HIS A 377 24.49 1.81 -14.31
C HIS A 377 23.78 3.16 -14.45
N TYR A 378 23.15 3.64 -13.38
CA TYR A 378 22.44 4.92 -13.40
C TYR A 378 23.37 6.09 -13.71
N LEU A 379 24.55 6.15 -13.08
CA LEU A 379 25.53 7.21 -13.31
C LEU A 379 26.09 7.17 -14.74
N ALA A 380 26.33 5.97 -15.29
CA ALA A 380 26.73 5.82 -16.69
C ALA A 380 25.62 6.31 -17.63
N ALA A 381 24.36 5.98 -17.36
CA ALA A 381 23.22 6.45 -18.13
C ALA A 381 23.07 7.97 -18.08
N LEU A 382 23.25 8.58 -16.90
CA LEU A 382 23.23 10.04 -16.73
C LEU A 382 24.34 10.73 -17.55
N ALA A 383 25.50 10.09 -17.65
CA ALA A 383 26.63 10.57 -18.46
C ALA A 383 26.52 10.22 -19.96
N LEU A 384 25.46 9.50 -20.37
CA LEU A 384 25.32 8.91 -21.72
C LEU A 384 26.51 8.00 -22.09
N ASP A 385 27.17 7.40 -21.10
CA ASP A 385 28.30 6.49 -21.29
C ASP A 385 27.81 5.08 -21.61
N LEU A 386 27.51 4.85 -22.88
CA LEU A 386 27.00 3.57 -23.38
C LEU A 386 27.96 2.40 -23.11
N GLY A 387 29.26 2.65 -23.00
CA GLY A 387 30.29 1.64 -22.74
C GLY A 387 30.25 1.11 -21.31
N HIS A 388 29.78 1.93 -20.35
CA HIS A 388 29.73 1.59 -18.93
C HIS A 388 28.31 1.32 -18.40
N LEU A 389 27.31 1.19 -19.27
CA LEU A 389 25.96 0.77 -18.86
C LEU A 389 25.93 -0.65 -18.26
N ASP A 390 26.90 -1.50 -18.62
CA ASP A 390 27.12 -2.85 -18.09
C ASP A 390 25.86 -3.74 -17.99
N ARG A 391 24.96 -3.62 -19.00
CA ARG A 391 23.67 -4.34 -19.04
C ARG A 391 23.84 -5.86 -18.93
N GLY A 392 24.88 -6.41 -19.58
CA GLY A 392 25.17 -7.84 -19.53
C GLY A 392 25.52 -8.33 -18.11
N ARG A 393 26.23 -7.53 -17.30
CA ARG A 393 26.50 -7.89 -15.90
C ARG A 393 25.25 -7.81 -15.05
N ILE A 394 24.35 -6.85 -15.30
CA ILE A 394 23.05 -6.75 -14.64
C ILE A 394 22.20 -7.98 -14.96
N ASP A 395 22.04 -8.34 -16.23
CA ASP A 395 21.26 -9.51 -16.64
C ASP A 395 21.83 -10.80 -16.05
N ALA A 396 23.17 -10.94 -16.07
CA ALA A 396 23.83 -12.07 -15.42
C ALA A 396 23.63 -12.07 -13.89
N ALA A 397 23.56 -10.90 -13.24
CA ALA A 397 23.29 -10.80 -11.81
C ALA A 397 21.86 -11.20 -11.48
N ARG A 398 20.88 -10.71 -12.25
CA ARG A 398 19.46 -11.09 -12.12
C ARG A 398 19.27 -12.60 -12.22
N GLU A 399 19.87 -13.24 -13.22
CA GLU A 399 19.81 -14.70 -13.37
C GLU A 399 20.45 -15.43 -12.17
N ARG A 400 21.63 -14.97 -11.71
CA ARG A 400 22.26 -15.55 -10.50
C ARG A 400 21.38 -15.40 -9.26
N TRP A 401 20.74 -14.25 -9.06
CA TRP A 401 19.85 -14.03 -7.92
C TRP A 401 18.64 -14.96 -7.99
N ARG A 402 18.02 -15.09 -9.17
CA ARG A 402 16.91 -16.00 -9.42
C ARG A 402 17.28 -17.44 -9.09
N LEU A 403 18.40 -17.94 -9.61
CA LEU A 403 18.88 -19.30 -9.35
C LEU A 403 19.13 -19.53 -7.86
N LYS A 404 19.78 -18.57 -7.19
CA LYS A 404 20.10 -18.64 -5.76
C LYS A 404 18.84 -18.74 -4.90
N VAL A 405 17.83 -17.89 -5.14
CA VAL A 405 16.57 -17.90 -4.38
C VAL A 405 15.69 -19.09 -4.72
N THR A 406 15.72 -19.56 -5.97
CA THR A 406 14.99 -20.77 -6.37
C THR A 406 15.53 -21.99 -5.64
N ALA A 407 16.86 -22.13 -5.55
CA ALA A 407 17.53 -23.20 -4.83
C ALA A 407 17.32 -23.11 -3.31
N ASP A 408 17.42 -21.89 -2.74
CA ASP A 408 17.27 -21.65 -1.31
C ASP A 408 16.59 -20.29 -1.03
N PRO A 409 15.27 -20.28 -0.77
CA PRO A 409 14.54 -19.04 -0.43
C PRO A 409 15.03 -18.35 0.84
N SER A 410 15.70 -19.07 1.77
CA SER A 410 16.18 -18.49 3.03
C SER A 410 17.22 -17.39 2.81
N VAL A 411 17.85 -17.37 1.63
CA VAL A 411 18.76 -16.30 1.21
C VAL A 411 18.11 -14.92 1.28
N LEU A 412 16.81 -14.80 1.03
CA LEU A 412 16.08 -13.53 1.12
C LEU A 412 16.14 -12.90 2.53
N TYR A 413 16.37 -13.70 3.56
CA TYR A 413 16.45 -13.24 4.95
C TYR A 413 17.88 -12.87 5.37
N SER A 414 18.89 -13.26 4.59
CA SER A 414 20.31 -13.18 4.98
C SER A 414 20.81 -11.76 5.24
N ARG A 415 20.07 -10.75 4.77
CA ARG A 415 20.40 -9.33 4.89
C ARG A 415 19.46 -8.55 5.81
N LEU A 416 18.58 -9.23 6.54
CA LEU A 416 17.67 -8.59 7.48
C LEU A 416 18.29 -8.45 8.87
N GLY A 417 18.06 -7.31 9.50
CA GLY A 417 18.35 -7.05 10.92
C GLY A 417 17.06 -6.96 11.73
N PRO A 418 17.13 -6.83 13.06
CA PRO A 418 15.99 -6.45 13.89
C PRO A 418 15.61 -4.98 13.66
N GLN A 419 14.39 -4.62 14.07
CA GLN A 419 13.95 -3.23 14.12
C GLN A 419 14.39 -2.56 15.43
N LEU A 420 15.34 -1.63 15.34
CA LEU A 420 16.00 -1.03 16.49
C LEU A 420 15.54 0.43 16.66
N ARG A 421 14.30 0.58 17.15
CA ARG A 421 13.67 1.89 17.43
C ARG A 421 14.42 2.65 18.53
N CYS A 422 14.85 3.87 18.25
CA CYS A 422 15.29 4.85 19.23
C CYS A 422 14.67 6.23 18.94
N GLU A 423 14.74 7.13 19.91
CA GLU A 423 14.28 8.52 19.77
C GLU A 423 15.46 9.49 19.81
N VAL A 424 15.35 10.63 19.13
CA VAL A 424 16.35 11.70 19.19
C VAL A 424 15.97 12.64 20.33
N ALA A 425 16.89 12.81 21.29
CA ALA A 425 16.65 13.56 22.52
C ALA A 425 16.17 15.00 22.22
N GLY A 426 15.06 15.39 22.87
CA GLY A 426 14.53 16.75 22.79
C GLY A 426 13.98 17.17 21.43
N ARG A 427 13.81 16.24 20.47
CA ARG A 427 13.28 16.53 19.14
C ARG A 427 11.85 16.02 19.00
N THR A 428 10.98 16.86 18.47
CA THR A 428 9.61 16.52 18.11
C THR A 428 9.32 16.87 16.66
N VAL A 429 8.47 16.07 16.02
CA VAL A 429 7.91 16.34 14.70
C VAL A 429 6.47 16.81 14.89
N THR A 430 6.12 17.93 14.28
CA THR A 430 4.77 18.53 14.39
C THR A 430 4.10 18.55 13.02
N LEU A 431 2.92 17.96 12.94
CA LEU A 431 2.04 18.11 11.78
C LEU A 431 0.92 19.09 12.14
N VAL A 432 1.00 20.29 11.55
CA VAL A 432 0.11 21.41 11.89
C VAL A 432 -1.36 21.06 11.70
N ALA A 433 -1.71 20.37 10.60
CA ALA A 433 -3.10 20.01 10.30
C ALA A 433 -3.69 18.96 11.25
N LEU A 434 -2.84 18.20 11.96
CA LEU A 434 -3.27 17.17 12.91
C LEU A 434 -3.14 17.63 14.37
N GLU A 435 -2.67 18.86 14.59
CA GLU A 435 -2.41 19.43 15.92
C GLU A 435 -1.62 18.48 16.83
N SER A 436 -0.75 17.66 16.22
CA SER A 436 -0.08 16.54 16.85
C SER A 436 1.43 16.75 16.81
N ALA A 437 2.04 16.68 17.98
CA ALA A 437 3.49 16.69 18.17
C ALA A 437 3.92 15.31 18.68
N ARG A 438 4.80 14.64 17.93
CA ARG A 438 5.33 13.33 18.30
C ARG A 438 6.84 13.39 18.51
N PRO A 439 7.42 12.59 19.42
CA PRO A 439 8.87 12.43 19.50
C PRO A 439 9.45 12.02 18.15
N LEU A 440 10.63 12.55 17.81
CA LEU A 440 11.36 12.08 16.64
C LEU A 440 11.92 10.69 16.91
N SER A 441 11.25 9.66 16.41
CA SER A 441 11.71 8.28 16.42
C SER A 441 12.29 7.85 15.09
N LEU A 442 13.23 6.91 15.13
CA LEU A 442 13.85 6.28 13.97
C LEU A 442 14.26 4.83 14.30
N ASP A 443 14.48 4.02 13.26
CA ASP A 443 15.15 2.73 13.38
C ASP A 443 16.57 2.83 12.86
N VAL A 444 17.55 2.42 13.67
CA VAL A 444 18.96 2.59 13.33
C VAL A 444 19.41 1.78 12.11
N ASN A 445 18.66 0.73 11.76
CA ASN A 445 18.93 -0.09 10.59
C ASN A 445 18.32 0.48 9.30
N THR A 446 17.46 1.50 9.36
CA THR A 446 16.72 1.97 8.17
C THR A 446 16.65 3.48 8.01
N ALA A 447 16.97 4.26 9.05
CA ALA A 447 16.85 5.72 9.03
C ALA A 447 17.50 6.36 7.80
N GLU A 448 16.74 7.21 7.10
CA GLU A 448 17.25 7.95 5.94
C GLU A 448 18.30 8.98 6.37
N GLU A 449 19.22 9.35 5.47
CA GLU A 449 20.33 10.26 5.77
C GLU A 449 19.86 11.57 6.41
N GLY A 450 18.81 12.18 5.86
CA GLY A 450 18.25 13.42 6.38
C GLY A 450 17.67 13.29 7.79
N VAL A 451 17.20 12.09 8.18
CA VAL A 451 16.74 11.82 9.55
C VAL A 451 17.92 11.62 10.48
N ILE A 452 18.96 10.89 10.06
CA ILE A 452 20.20 10.70 10.83
C ILE A 452 20.83 12.06 11.16
N ARG A 453 20.84 12.99 10.20
CA ARG A 453 21.41 14.34 10.37
C ARG A 453 20.66 15.22 11.36
N LEU A 454 19.49 14.80 11.86
CA LEU A 454 18.78 15.49 12.94
C LEU A 454 19.35 15.20 14.32
N VAL A 455 20.22 14.18 14.46
CA VAL A 455 20.93 13.87 15.70
C VAL A 455 21.87 15.03 16.05
N PRO A 456 21.69 15.69 17.21
CA PRO A 456 22.52 16.82 17.60
C PRO A 456 24.02 16.49 17.59
N GLY A 457 24.81 17.35 16.94
CA GLY A 457 26.27 17.24 16.93
C GLY A 457 26.85 16.16 16.03
N ILE A 458 26.04 15.41 15.28
CA ILE A 458 26.54 14.40 14.34
C ILE A 458 27.29 15.06 13.17
N SER A 459 28.43 14.51 12.81
CA SER A 459 29.26 14.94 11.68
C SER A 459 28.95 14.15 10.39
N ASP A 460 29.30 14.70 9.22
CA ASP A 460 29.17 14.00 7.94
C ASP A 460 29.91 12.66 7.92
N ALA A 461 31.08 12.59 8.57
CA ALA A 461 31.86 11.37 8.68
C ALA A 461 31.15 10.30 9.53
N GLU A 462 30.51 10.70 10.63
CA GLU A 462 29.69 9.81 11.46
C GLU A 462 28.46 9.30 10.70
N VAL A 463 27.77 10.17 9.95
CA VAL A 463 26.64 9.77 9.08
C VAL A 463 27.07 8.72 8.06
N ALA A 464 28.15 9.00 7.32
CA ALA A 464 28.67 8.09 6.31
C ALA A 464 29.13 6.75 6.91
N THR A 465 29.77 6.78 8.09
CA THR A 465 30.25 5.60 8.79
C THR A 465 29.09 4.72 9.27
N TRP A 466 28.05 5.32 9.87
CA TRP A 466 26.83 4.60 10.27
C TRP A 466 26.21 3.90 9.06
N GLN A 467 25.96 4.63 7.97
CA GLN A 467 25.35 4.07 6.76
C GLN A 467 26.21 2.97 6.13
N ALA A 468 27.53 3.16 6.03
CA ALA A 468 28.43 2.13 5.50
C ALA A 468 28.40 0.84 6.34
N HIS A 469 28.43 0.97 7.68
CA HIS A 469 28.41 -0.20 8.55
C HIS A 469 27.09 -0.97 8.50
N ARG A 470 25.93 -0.28 8.40
CA ARG A 470 24.63 -0.96 8.28
C ARG A 470 24.47 -1.67 6.93
N VAL A 471 24.91 -1.03 5.84
CA VAL A 471 24.84 -1.61 4.49
C VAL A 471 25.73 -2.84 4.39
N HIS A 472 26.91 -2.82 5.01
CA HIS A 472 27.75 -4.02 5.07
C HIS A 472 27.05 -5.15 5.84
N ARG A 473 26.52 -4.85 7.03
CA ARG A 473 25.74 -5.79 7.85
C ARG A 473 24.83 -5.02 8.80
N PRO A 474 23.52 -5.30 8.86
CA PRO A 474 22.63 -4.68 9.83
C PRO A 474 23.13 -4.84 11.27
N PHE A 475 22.84 -3.86 12.13
CA PHE A 475 23.11 -3.96 13.55
C PHE A 475 22.17 -4.98 14.20
N SER A 476 22.76 -5.90 14.96
CA SER A 476 22.05 -7.03 15.57
C SER A 476 21.33 -6.69 16.88
N ASN A 477 21.73 -5.60 17.54
CA ASN A 477 21.13 -5.04 18.75
C ASN A 477 21.77 -3.67 19.04
N PHE A 478 21.34 -3.00 20.10
CA PHE A 478 21.87 -1.69 20.47
C PHE A 478 23.33 -1.71 20.93
N ASP A 479 23.83 -2.80 21.49
CA ASP A 479 25.26 -2.90 21.85
C ASP A 479 26.16 -3.01 20.62
N ASP A 480 25.72 -3.76 19.62
CA ASP A 480 26.38 -3.82 18.30
C ASP A 480 26.33 -2.45 17.60
N PHE A 481 25.21 -1.74 17.69
CA PHE A 481 25.09 -0.37 17.18
C PHE A 481 26.07 0.59 17.87
N ARG A 482 26.12 0.61 19.21
CA ARG A 482 27.07 1.45 19.97
C ARG A 482 28.53 1.17 19.57
N LYS A 483 28.88 -0.10 19.38
CA LYS A 483 30.25 -0.51 19.05
C LYS A 483 30.66 -0.24 17.60
N ARG A 484 29.74 -0.37 16.64
CA ARG A 484 30.07 -0.35 15.20
C ARG A 484 29.55 0.87 14.45
N SER A 485 28.67 1.68 15.01
CA SER A 485 28.09 2.83 14.30
C SER A 485 29.12 3.90 13.91
N GLY A 486 30.26 3.95 14.62
CA GLY A 486 31.28 4.99 14.45
C GLY A 486 30.89 6.33 15.08
N LEU A 487 29.80 6.36 15.85
CA LEU A 487 29.35 7.55 16.58
C LEU A 487 30.22 7.79 17.82
N THR A 488 30.48 9.07 18.13
CA THR A 488 31.10 9.44 19.41
C THR A 488 30.15 9.20 20.58
N GLU A 489 30.68 9.02 21.80
CA GLU A 489 29.87 8.92 23.02
C GLU A 489 28.92 10.12 23.20
N ARG A 490 29.36 11.31 22.77
CA ARG A 490 28.52 12.51 22.78
C ARG A 490 27.32 12.34 21.84
N THR A 491 27.54 11.92 20.60
CA THR A 491 26.46 11.70 19.62
C THR A 491 25.53 10.56 20.06
N LEU A 492 26.07 9.49 20.64
CA LEU A 492 25.27 8.38 21.18
C LEU A 492 24.37 8.80 22.34
N ALA A 493 24.82 9.73 23.19
CA ALA A 493 24.01 10.25 24.29
C ALA A 493 22.77 11.03 23.84
N GLU A 494 22.76 11.52 22.60
CA GLU A 494 21.61 12.22 22.00
C GLU A 494 20.55 11.26 21.43
N LEU A 495 20.82 9.95 21.45
CA LEU A 495 19.88 8.91 21.10
C LEU A 495 19.33 8.27 22.39
N CYS A 496 18.02 8.35 22.59
CA CYS A 496 17.29 7.65 23.65
C CYS A 496 17.22 6.16 23.34
N ILE A 497 18.36 5.47 23.48
CA ILE A 497 18.49 4.05 23.19
C ILE A 497 18.04 3.23 24.42
N PRO A 498 17.11 2.27 24.27
CA PRO A 498 16.79 1.31 25.31
C PRO A 498 18.04 0.66 25.91
N ARG A 499 18.04 0.46 27.23
CA ARG A 499 19.14 -0.21 27.93
C ARG A 499 19.16 -1.70 27.65
#